data_AF-A0A2C6KL34-F1
#
_entry.id   AF-A0A2C6KL34-F1
#
_cell.length_a   1.000
_cell.length_b   1.000
_cell.length_c   1.000
_cell.angle_alpha   90.00
_cell.angle_beta   90.00
_cell.angle_gamma   90.00
#
_symmetry.space_group_name_H-M   'P 1'
#
loop_
_entity.id
_entity.type
_entity.pdbx_description
1 polymer ?
#
loop_
_entity_poly.entity_id
_entity_poly.type
_entity_poly.pdbx_seq_one_letter_code
_entity_poly.pdbx_strand_id
1 'polypeptide(L)'
;MEPGITFSFEGPPAGRAPRTADSVPASGSCSPQSSCGGVSSLPHGLPLSRSSVLPSMSYDMLSSPLVYLSCISSFFLAHALLACLLRLSRDCSPLLCRSVFPKHGVNRLISSLHASIAVNWALAVLLEDHSGSGTATNNQPSLPQRTSPLGPHSTGGSVCLFHFGRPVTNHERPLLLFSFSYFLYDTLYELISWDIPSVLHHVTTVIGLLSVLLQDCAGTDLVAALLVAEISTPALHLRYFLVQYTKRREALTGKIQSQSEADGRSKDAGTRSDQEGQPRQEGKGNATALKATGEEDGTPQDSAFSTAASSPVSQSLPPFSLPTTGYQKAHSVKNVDGVRLKGDSQADISSETAAAARALSQYDFRGPLDVVEKAFFVVFLFGRGVAAPCLVYACAACRSTPVLVRIGSVGILLVSFFWMILLFNGLMKRLGAAGKGSTKSVRATQRGKTQYSVCSPEQPADVDRKGCHREGDNATHRVASAGEKTHRSD
;
A
#
# COMPACT_ATOMS: atom_id res chain seq x y z
N MET A 1 0.48 55.83 -1.20
CA MET A 1 0.28 54.59 -0.42
C MET A 1 -0.32 53.58 -1.38
N GLU A 2 0.33 52.56 -1.93
CA GLU A 2 1.65 51.91 -1.83
C GLU A 2 2.24 51.76 -3.25
N PRO A 3 3.56 51.54 -3.42
CA PRO A 3 4.17 51.40 -4.73
C PRO A 3 4.13 49.95 -5.24
N GLY A 4 3.73 49.79 -6.51
CA GLY A 4 3.77 48.52 -7.24
C GLY A 4 5.19 48.13 -7.64
N ILE A 5 5.54 46.86 -7.40
CA ILE A 5 6.82 46.26 -7.78
C ILE A 5 6.66 45.65 -9.19
N THR A 6 7.26 46.30 -10.18
CA THR A 6 7.43 45.78 -11.54
C THR A 6 8.74 44.99 -11.62
N PHE A 7 8.66 43.70 -11.93
CA PHE A 7 9.82 42.88 -12.27
C PHE A 7 10.07 42.96 -13.78
N SER A 8 11.16 43.64 -14.18
CA SER A 8 11.70 43.58 -15.54
C SER A 8 12.62 42.35 -15.65
N PHE A 9 12.30 41.47 -16.61
CA PHE A 9 13.20 40.38 -17.02
C PHE A 9 14.20 40.94 -18.04
N GLU A 10 15.46 41.10 -17.65
CA GLU A 10 16.58 41.33 -18.55
C GLU A 10 16.90 40.03 -19.29
N GLY A 11 16.70 40.01 -20.61
CA GLY A 11 17.10 38.90 -21.47
C GLY A 11 18.62 38.89 -21.70
N PRO A 12 19.24 37.72 -21.91
CA PRO A 12 20.68 37.64 -22.16
C PRO A 12 21.04 38.18 -23.56
N PRO A 13 22.21 38.84 -23.71
CA PRO A 13 22.63 39.38 -24.99
C PRO A 13 23.04 38.26 -25.97
N ALA A 14 22.45 38.34 -27.17
CA ALA A 14 22.85 37.56 -28.33
C ALA A 14 24.23 38.01 -28.83
N GLY A 15 25.07 37.04 -29.23
CA GLY A 15 26.14 37.29 -30.20
C GLY A 15 27.50 36.70 -29.87
N ARG A 16 27.77 35.49 -30.39
CA ARG A 16 29.12 35.19 -30.89
C ARG A 16 29.06 34.17 -32.04
N ALA A 17 29.47 34.63 -33.21
CA ALA A 17 29.60 33.86 -34.44
C ALA A 17 30.72 32.79 -34.34
N PRO A 18 30.64 31.71 -35.14
CA PRO A 18 31.67 30.68 -35.18
C PRO A 18 32.89 31.13 -36.00
N ARG A 19 34.09 30.95 -35.45
CA ARG A 19 35.33 31.04 -36.21
C ARG A 19 35.61 29.70 -36.90
N THR A 20 35.76 29.78 -38.21
CA THR A 20 36.26 28.76 -39.12
C THR A 20 37.77 28.57 -39.01
N ALA A 21 38.18 27.32 -39.24
CA ALA A 21 39.46 26.84 -39.77
C ALA A 21 40.75 27.14 -38.99
N ASP A 22 41.48 26.09 -38.62
CA ASP A 22 42.76 25.81 -39.30
C ASP A 22 43.19 24.35 -39.09
N SER A 23 43.48 23.74 -40.23
CA SER A 23 44.08 22.42 -40.43
C SER A 23 45.58 22.57 -40.60
N VAL A 24 46.40 21.81 -39.86
CA VAL A 24 47.79 21.51 -40.21
C VAL A 24 48.13 20.06 -39.83
N PRO A 25 48.76 19.28 -40.72
CA PRO A 25 49.23 17.91 -40.47
C PRO A 25 50.77 17.85 -40.27
N ALA A 26 51.27 16.82 -39.56
CA ALA A 26 52.61 16.21 -39.64
C ALA A 26 52.83 15.30 -38.41
N SER A 27 52.87 13.96 -38.51
CA SER A 27 54.02 13.09 -38.86
C SER A 27 55.20 13.11 -37.87
N GLY A 28 55.51 11.93 -37.29
CA GLY A 28 56.75 11.62 -36.56
C GLY A 28 56.52 10.49 -35.54
N SER A 29 56.68 9.20 -35.91
CA SER A 29 57.93 8.41 -35.94
C SER A 29 58.25 7.69 -34.63
N CYS A 30 58.37 6.36 -34.74
CA CYS A 30 58.76 5.36 -33.75
C CYS A 30 60.08 5.66 -33.01
N SER A 31 60.22 5.10 -31.80
CA SER A 31 61.37 4.27 -31.44
C SER A 31 61.09 3.41 -30.18
N PRO A 32 61.63 2.17 -30.12
CA PRO A 32 61.49 1.27 -28.99
C PRO A 32 62.68 1.40 -28.04
N GLN A 33 62.47 1.22 -26.73
CA GLN A 33 63.54 0.86 -25.81
C GLN A 33 63.14 -0.31 -24.93
N SER A 34 63.85 -1.40 -25.16
CA SER A 34 64.06 -2.53 -24.28
C SER A 34 64.91 -2.12 -23.07
N SER A 35 64.58 -2.61 -21.88
CA SER A 35 65.61 -3.01 -20.91
C SER A 35 65.06 -4.08 -19.96
N CYS A 36 65.79 -5.20 -19.93
CA CYS A 36 65.60 -6.33 -19.03
C CYS A 36 66.45 -6.13 -17.76
N GLY A 37 66.00 -6.71 -16.65
CA GLY A 37 66.87 -7.18 -15.56
C GLY A 37 66.42 -6.76 -14.16
N GLY A 38 66.07 -7.72 -13.30
CA GLY A 38 65.92 -7.43 -11.87
C GLY A 38 65.10 -8.39 -11.00
N VAL A 39 65.40 -9.68 -11.02
CA VAL A 39 65.51 -10.59 -9.85
C VAL A 39 64.46 -10.49 -8.71
N SER A 40 63.57 -11.49 -8.70
CA SER A 40 63.19 -12.37 -7.58
C SER A 40 62.90 -11.77 -6.19
N SER A 41 61.62 -11.65 -5.84
CA SER A 41 61.14 -11.79 -4.46
C SER A 41 59.81 -12.58 -4.43
N LEU A 42 59.64 -13.39 -3.38
CA LEU A 42 58.69 -14.49 -3.21
C LEU A 42 57.20 -14.14 -3.41
N PRO A 43 56.35 -15.12 -3.80
CA PRO A 43 54.91 -14.93 -4.00
C PRO A 43 54.17 -14.99 -2.66
N HIS A 44 54.08 -13.88 -1.93
CA HIS A 44 53.16 -13.75 -0.81
C HIS A 44 51.93 -12.92 -1.19
N GLY A 45 50.79 -13.60 -1.22
CA GLY A 45 49.45 -13.00 -1.27
C GLY A 45 48.92 -12.89 -2.69
N LEU A 46 48.05 -13.83 -3.07
CA LEU A 46 47.15 -13.63 -4.19
C LEU A 46 46.39 -12.32 -3.95
N PRO A 47 46.55 -11.27 -4.77
CA PRO A 47 45.71 -10.11 -4.66
C PRO A 47 44.30 -10.56 -5.03
N LEU A 48 43.46 -10.80 -4.03
CA LEU A 48 42.02 -10.82 -4.19
C LEU A 48 41.63 -9.42 -4.62
N SER A 49 41.76 -9.16 -5.92
CA SER A 49 41.25 -7.97 -6.56
C SER A 49 39.75 -7.99 -6.29
N ARG A 50 39.31 -7.18 -5.31
CA ARG A 50 37.89 -7.00 -5.02
C ARG A 50 37.28 -6.33 -6.24
N SER A 51 36.80 -7.13 -7.18
CA SER A 51 35.91 -6.67 -8.23
C SER A 51 34.70 -6.05 -7.56
N SER A 52 34.45 -4.76 -7.83
CA SER A 52 33.19 -4.12 -7.46
C SER A 52 32.03 -5.02 -7.88
N VAL A 53 31.09 -5.21 -6.95
CA VAL A 53 29.89 -6.04 -7.19
C VAL A 53 28.95 -5.33 -8.16
N LEU A 54 29.02 -4.00 -8.25
CA LEU A 54 28.17 -3.18 -9.08
C LEU A 54 28.89 -2.76 -10.36
N PRO A 55 28.27 -2.93 -11.54
CA PRO A 55 28.85 -2.42 -12.78
C PRO A 55 28.98 -0.89 -12.70
N SER A 56 30.20 -0.39 -12.92
CA SER A 56 30.44 1.05 -13.05
C SER A 56 29.90 1.54 -14.38
N MET A 57 28.85 2.36 -14.34
CA MET A 57 28.32 3.04 -15.52
C MET A 57 28.48 4.56 -15.36
N SER A 58 29.21 5.18 -16.28
CA SER A 58 29.33 6.64 -16.35
C SER A 58 28.10 7.17 -17.08
N TYR A 59 27.27 7.93 -16.36
CA TYR A 59 26.12 8.62 -16.94
C TYR A 59 26.31 10.12 -16.79
N ASP A 60 26.55 10.79 -17.92
CA ASP A 60 26.42 12.24 -17.97
C ASP A 60 24.97 12.58 -18.39
N MET A 61 24.24 13.25 -17.49
CA MET A 61 22.85 13.67 -17.70
C MET A 61 22.67 14.52 -18.96
N LEU A 62 23.63 15.41 -19.22
CA LEU A 62 23.51 16.39 -20.29
C LEU A 62 23.78 15.77 -21.66
N SER A 63 24.64 14.74 -21.71
CA SER A 63 25.00 14.11 -22.97
C SER A 63 23.98 13.09 -23.47
N SER A 64 23.13 12.54 -22.58
CA SER A 64 22.33 11.34 -22.92
C SER A 64 20.87 11.35 -22.42
N PRO A 65 20.04 12.37 -22.72
CA PRO A 65 18.63 12.41 -22.29
C PRO A 65 17.81 11.20 -22.77
N LEU A 66 18.19 10.58 -23.88
CA LEU A 66 17.55 9.37 -24.41
C LEU A 66 17.70 8.16 -23.48
N VAL A 67 18.77 8.08 -22.70
CA VAL A 67 18.97 7.00 -21.72
C VAL A 67 17.91 7.08 -20.63
N TYR A 68 17.61 8.28 -20.15
CA TYR A 68 16.58 8.53 -19.14
C TYR A 68 15.20 8.17 -19.66
N LEU A 69 14.87 8.62 -20.88
CA LEU A 69 13.60 8.28 -21.52
C LEU A 69 13.48 6.77 -21.77
N SER A 70 14.57 6.12 -22.15
CA SER A 70 14.64 4.66 -22.31
C SER A 70 14.43 3.92 -20.99
N CYS A 71 15.08 4.35 -19.90
CA CYS A 71 14.87 3.78 -18.57
C CYS A 71 13.40 3.91 -18.13
N ILE A 72 12.82 5.10 -18.24
CA ILE A 72 11.41 5.32 -17.93
C ILE A 72 10.53 4.41 -18.79
N SER A 73 10.70 4.44 -20.12
CA SER A 73 9.90 3.64 -21.06
C SER A 73 10.02 2.13 -20.80
N SER A 74 11.22 1.65 -20.45
CA SER A 74 11.48 0.25 -20.12
C SER A 74 10.72 -0.18 -18.86
N PHE A 75 10.57 0.72 -17.88
CA PHE A 75 9.78 0.45 -16.67
C PHE A 75 8.30 0.28 -17.01
N PHE A 76 7.73 1.20 -17.80
CA PHE A 76 6.34 1.09 -18.26
C PHE A 76 6.12 -0.17 -19.12
N LEU A 77 7.09 -0.54 -19.96
CA LEU A 77 7.02 -1.77 -20.76
C LEU A 77 7.07 -3.02 -19.88
N ALA A 78 8.02 -3.10 -18.94
CA ALA A 78 8.11 -4.20 -17.97
C ALA A 78 6.83 -4.33 -17.15
N HIS A 79 6.23 -3.20 -16.76
CA HIS A 79 4.92 -3.17 -16.12
C HIS A 79 3.83 -3.76 -17.02
N ALA A 80 3.72 -3.30 -18.27
CA ALA A 80 2.72 -3.78 -19.22
C ALA A 80 2.87 -5.30 -19.47
N LEU A 81 4.10 -5.79 -19.58
CA LEU A 81 4.41 -7.21 -19.70
C LEU A 81 4.02 -7.98 -18.45
N LEU A 82 4.35 -7.50 -17.25
CA LEU A 82 3.94 -8.16 -16.01
C LEU A 82 2.41 -8.17 -15.83
N ALA A 83 1.73 -7.09 -16.20
CA ALA A 83 0.27 -7.05 -16.22
C ALA A 83 -0.32 -8.04 -17.24
N CYS A 84 0.32 -8.20 -18.40
CA CYS A 84 -0.06 -9.19 -19.41
C CYS A 84 0.17 -10.62 -18.89
N LEU A 85 1.33 -10.92 -18.34
CA LEU A 85 1.65 -12.22 -17.73
C LEU A 85 0.69 -12.56 -16.59
N LEU A 86 0.37 -11.59 -15.72
CA LEU A 86 -0.62 -11.77 -14.67
C LEU A 86 -1.99 -12.08 -15.25
N ARG A 87 -2.40 -11.41 -16.34
CA ARG A 87 -3.66 -11.71 -17.05
C ARG A 87 -3.67 -13.11 -17.66
N LEU A 88 -2.58 -13.53 -18.31
CA LEU A 88 -2.43 -14.88 -18.88
C LEU A 88 -2.43 -15.96 -17.79
N SER A 89 -1.83 -15.67 -16.64
CA SER A 89 -1.80 -16.60 -15.50
C SER A 89 -3.14 -16.71 -14.74
N ARG A 90 -4.13 -15.84 -15.03
CA ARG A 90 -5.44 -15.88 -14.35
C ARG A 90 -6.18 -17.17 -14.60
N ASP A 91 -6.02 -17.72 -15.80
CA ASP A 91 -6.71 -18.94 -16.20
C ASP A 91 -6.07 -20.18 -15.56
N CYS A 92 -4.80 -20.07 -15.11
CA CYS A 92 -4.06 -21.17 -14.49
C CYS A 92 -4.20 -21.23 -12.96
N SER A 93 -4.65 -20.15 -12.31
CA SER A 93 -4.70 -20.10 -10.84
C SER A 93 -6.04 -19.56 -10.33
N PRO A 94 -6.75 -20.31 -9.46
CA PRO A 94 -8.02 -19.86 -8.91
C PRO A 94 -7.87 -18.62 -8.01
N LEU A 95 -6.68 -18.35 -7.47
CA LEU A 95 -6.40 -17.15 -6.68
C LEU A 95 -6.25 -15.89 -7.56
N LEU A 96 -5.85 -16.06 -8.82
CA LEU A 96 -5.70 -14.99 -9.80
C LEU A 96 -6.97 -14.77 -10.64
N CYS A 97 -7.96 -15.65 -10.47
CA CYS A 97 -9.27 -15.54 -11.08
C CYS A 97 -9.89 -14.16 -10.85
N ARG A 98 -10.60 -13.62 -11.86
CA ARG A 98 -11.08 -12.24 -11.89
C ARG A 98 -12.01 -11.90 -10.71
N SER A 99 -12.79 -12.89 -10.27
CA SER A 99 -13.70 -12.79 -9.12
C SER A 99 -12.96 -12.70 -7.77
N VAL A 100 -11.72 -13.16 -7.69
CA VAL A 100 -10.94 -13.32 -6.44
C VAL A 100 -9.77 -12.33 -6.33
N PHE A 101 -9.17 -11.94 -7.45
CA PHE A 101 -8.03 -11.05 -7.44
C PHE A 101 -8.40 -9.59 -7.04
N PRO A 102 -7.67 -8.95 -6.11
CA PRO A 102 -7.92 -7.56 -5.71
C PRO A 102 -7.86 -6.58 -6.89
N LYS A 103 -8.75 -5.58 -6.90
CA LYS A 103 -8.85 -4.60 -8.00
C LYS A 103 -7.53 -3.84 -8.23
N HIS A 104 -6.86 -3.48 -7.14
CA HIS A 104 -5.54 -2.84 -7.14
C HIS A 104 -4.37 -3.84 -6.99
N GLY A 105 -4.61 -5.15 -7.13
CA GLY A 105 -3.60 -6.17 -6.86
C GLY A 105 -2.38 -6.06 -7.78
N VAL A 106 -2.59 -5.77 -9.07
CA VAL A 106 -1.47 -5.66 -10.03
C VAL A 106 -0.52 -4.52 -9.61
N ASN A 107 -1.06 -3.35 -9.28
CA ASN A 107 -0.23 -2.22 -8.85
C ASN A 107 0.54 -2.55 -7.56
N ARG A 108 -0.13 -3.18 -6.59
CA ARG A 108 0.48 -3.57 -5.30
C ARG A 108 1.59 -4.61 -5.46
N LEU A 109 1.46 -5.55 -6.40
CA LEU A 109 2.55 -6.49 -6.74
C LEU A 109 3.75 -5.76 -7.33
N ILE A 110 3.51 -4.83 -8.23
CA ILE A 110 4.57 -4.09 -8.92
C ILE A 110 5.30 -3.18 -7.96
N SER A 111 4.55 -2.49 -7.09
CA SER A 111 5.11 -1.73 -5.98
C SER A 111 5.95 -2.61 -5.04
N SER A 112 5.49 -3.82 -4.72
CA SER A 112 6.28 -4.77 -3.90
C SER A 112 7.58 -5.20 -4.58
N LEU A 113 7.54 -5.43 -5.90
CA LEU A 113 8.73 -5.77 -6.68
C LEU A 113 9.72 -4.60 -6.73
N HIS A 114 9.21 -3.39 -7.00
CA HIS A 114 10.02 -2.17 -6.96
C HIS A 114 10.71 -2.02 -5.61
N ALA A 115 9.96 -2.08 -4.51
CA ALA A 115 10.49 -1.95 -3.16
C ALA A 115 11.57 -3.00 -2.87
N SER A 116 11.35 -4.25 -3.29
CA SER A 116 12.32 -5.33 -3.09
C SER A 116 13.63 -5.05 -3.85
N ILE A 117 13.55 -4.60 -5.10
CA ILE A 117 14.73 -4.24 -5.90
C ILE A 117 15.43 -3.02 -5.28
N ALA A 118 14.68 -1.98 -4.95
CA ALA A 118 15.20 -0.73 -4.40
C ALA A 118 15.91 -0.96 -3.06
N VAL A 119 15.35 -1.77 -2.16
CA VAL A 119 15.97 -2.12 -0.87
C VAL A 119 17.29 -2.87 -1.07
N ASN A 120 17.30 -3.91 -1.90
CA ASN A 120 18.53 -4.69 -2.14
C ASN A 120 19.61 -3.84 -2.80
N TRP A 121 19.25 -3.02 -3.77
CA TRP A 121 20.20 -2.15 -4.46
C TRP A 121 20.71 -1.03 -3.54
N ALA A 122 19.84 -0.39 -2.76
CA ALA A 122 20.25 0.62 -1.78
C ALA A 122 21.23 0.04 -0.74
N LEU A 123 20.97 -1.18 -0.24
CA LEU A 123 21.90 -1.87 0.65
C LEU A 123 23.24 -2.14 -0.02
N ALA A 124 23.26 -2.61 -1.28
CA ALA A 124 24.50 -2.83 -2.02
C ALA A 124 25.32 -1.54 -2.17
N VAL A 125 24.68 -0.43 -2.54
CA VAL A 125 25.31 0.89 -2.68
C VAL A 125 25.91 1.36 -1.35
N LEU A 126 25.13 1.28 -0.26
CA LEU A 126 25.59 1.72 1.07
C LEU A 126 26.73 0.85 1.64
N LEU A 127 26.74 -0.45 1.31
CA LEU A 127 27.83 -1.37 1.72
C LEU A 127 29.13 -1.14 0.93
N GLU A 128 29.01 -0.80 -0.36
CA GLU A 128 30.17 -0.51 -1.21
C GLU A 128 30.87 0.80 -0.81
N ASP A 129 30.09 1.84 -0.51
CA ASP A 129 30.60 3.10 0.03
C ASP A 129 31.42 2.91 1.32
N HIS A 130 30.97 2.02 2.20
CA HIS A 130 31.68 1.71 3.43
C HIS A 130 33.02 1.00 3.17
N SER A 131 33.07 0.18 2.12
CA SER A 131 34.26 -0.60 1.76
C SER A 131 35.35 0.25 1.10
N GLY A 132 34.98 1.30 0.37
CA GLY A 132 35.93 2.17 -0.34
C GLY A 132 36.73 3.11 0.56
N SER A 133 36.22 3.46 1.74
CA SER A 133 36.85 4.43 2.65
C SER A 133 38.16 3.93 3.29
N GLY A 134 38.39 2.62 3.35
CA GLY A 134 39.54 2.02 4.05
C GLY A 134 40.83 1.85 3.25
N THR A 135 40.80 2.04 1.93
CA THR A 135 41.94 1.71 1.03
C THR A 135 42.42 2.89 0.20
N ALA A 136 42.29 4.12 0.69
CA ALA A 136 43.07 5.26 0.20
C ALA A 136 44.56 5.00 0.51
N THR A 137 45.17 4.18 -0.33
CA THR A 137 46.58 3.83 -0.30
C THR A 137 47.39 5.07 -0.65
N ASN A 138 48.40 5.32 0.16
CA ASN A 138 49.40 6.41 0.12
C ASN A 138 50.20 6.55 -1.20
N ASN A 139 49.74 6.00 -2.32
CA ASN A 139 50.51 5.90 -3.56
C ASN A 139 49.95 6.76 -4.70
N GLN A 140 49.19 7.83 -4.43
CA GLN A 140 49.02 8.84 -5.47
C GLN A 140 50.36 9.59 -5.60
N PRO A 141 51.08 9.48 -6.74
CA PRO A 141 52.35 10.14 -6.91
C PRO A 141 52.15 11.65 -6.70
N SER A 142 52.81 12.16 -5.68
CA SER A 142 52.82 13.56 -5.29
C SER A 142 53.15 14.43 -6.50
N LEU A 143 52.12 14.97 -7.15
CA LEU A 143 52.26 16.19 -7.94
C LEU A 143 52.86 17.23 -6.99
N PRO A 144 53.94 17.94 -7.37
CA PRO A 144 54.66 18.84 -6.47
C PRO A 144 53.70 19.91 -5.94
N GLN A 145 53.21 19.67 -4.72
CA GLN A 145 52.37 20.59 -4.00
C GLN A 145 53.20 21.81 -3.68
N ARG A 146 52.74 22.94 -4.23
CA ARG A 146 53.20 24.28 -3.91
C ARG A 146 53.18 24.45 -2.39
N THR A 147 54.37 24.59 -1.81
CA THR A 147 54.63 24.76 -0.38
C THR A 147 53.80 25.89 0.20
N SER A 148 52.66 25.53 0.80
CA SER A 148 51.88 26.44 1.64
C SER A 148 52.18 26.08 3.10
N PRO A 149 52.54 27.05 3.98
CA PRO A 149 53.10 26.75 5.29
C PRO A 149 52.06 26.15 6.24
N LEU A 150 52.46 25.03 6.85
CA LEU A 150 51.99 24.36 8.06
C LEU A 150 50.77 24.95 8.80
N GLY A 151 49.67 24.19 8.78
CA GLY A 151 48.63 24.20 9.81
C GLY A 151 48.63 22.86 10.56
N PRO A 152 48.54 22.84 11.91
CA PRO A 152 48.80 21.64 12.71
C PRO A 152 47.60 20.69 12.83
N HIS A 153 47.92 19.39 12.80
CA HIS A 153 47.21 18.23 13.36
C HIS A 153 45.77 17.94 12.89
N SER A 154 45.68 17.11 11.83
CA SER A 154 44.50 16.28 11.54
C SER A 154 44.46 15.07 12.50
N THR A 155 43.81 15.25 13.65
CA THR A 155 43.51 14.15 14.59
C THR A 155 42.29 13.37 14.11
N GLY A 156 42.50 12.10 13.73
CA GLY A 156 41.54 10.99 13.75
C GLY A 156 40.06 11.33 13.53
N GLY A 157 39.71 11.88 12.36
CA GLY A 157 38.32 12.18 12.01
C GLY A 157 37.43 10.94 12.03
N SER A 158 36.44 10.92 12.93
CA SER A 158 35.38 9.91 12.96
C SER A 158 34.77 9.77 11.57
N VAL A 159 34.88 8.57 10.99
CA VAL A 159 34.28 8.26 9.68
C VAL A 159 32.77 8.34 9.85
N CYS A 160 32.16 9.43 9.40
CA CYS A 160 30.72 9.56 9.39
C CYS A 160 30.16 8.55 8.38
N LEU A 161 29.36 7.60 8.87
CA LEU A 161 28.81 6.50 8.06
C LEU A 161 27.95 6.98 6.87
N PHE A 162 27.51 8.23 6.91
CA PHE A 162 26.78 8.90 5.85
C PHE A 162 27.40 10.26 5.54
N HIS A 163 27.88 10.42 4.31
CA HIS A 163 28.41 11.70 3.83
C HIS A 163 27.27 12.51 3.21
N PHE A 164 26.50 13.19 4.05
CA PHE A 164 25.31 13.91 3.61
C PHE A 164 25.64 15.05 2.64
N GLY A 165 24.78 15.22 1.63
CA GLY A 165 24.89 16.31 0.65
C GLY A 165 26.02 16.16 -0.38
N ARG A 166 26.70 15.01 -0.45
CA ARG A 166 27.69 14.74 -1.49
C ARG A 166 27.05 14.57 -2.88
N PRO A 167 27.79 14.75 -3.98
CA PRO A 167 27.28 14.48 -5.32
C PRO A 167 26.76 13.06 -5.50
N VAL A 168 25.84 12.87 -6.44
CA VAL A 168 25.26 11.55 -6.73
C VAL A 168 26.31 10.71 -7.43
N THR A 169 26.63 9.54 -6.88
CA THR A 169 27.59 8.62 -7.48
C THR A 169 27.01 7.89 -8.69
N ASN A 170 27.91 7.31 -9.48
CA ASN A 170 27.57 6.43 -10.60
C ASN A 170 26.73 5.20 -10.18
N HIS A 171 26.83 4.76 -8.92
CA HIS A 171 26.07 3.62 -8.41
C HIS A 171 24.69 4.02 -7.86
N GLU A 172 24.57 5.22 -7.28
CA GLU A 172 23.30 5.74 -6.76
C GLU A 172 22.38 6.21 -7.88
N ARG A 173 22.92 6.86 -8.92
CA ARG A 173 22.13 7.49 -9.99
C ARG A 173 21.17 6.51 -10.69
N PRO A 174 21.57 5.28 -11.07
CA PRO A 174 20.65 4.31 -11.68
C PRO A 174 19.53 3.86 -10.74
N LEU A 175 19.84 3.66 -9.45
CA LEU A 175 18.84 3.32 -8.43
C LEU A 175 17.81 4.45 -8.25
N LEU A 176 18.28 5.70 -8.18
CA LEU A 176 17.40 6.86 -8.08
C LEU A 176 16.52 7.03 -9.31
N LEU A 177 17.06 6.77 -10.51
CA LEU A 177 16.30 6.82 -11.77
C LEU A 177 15.27 5.69 -11.90
N PHE A 178 15.64 4.49 -11.49
CA PHE A 178 14.72 3.36 -11.39
C PHE A 178 13.55 3.71 -10.47
N SER A 179 13.84 4.28 -9.30
CA SER A 179 12.82 4.68 -8.32
C SER A 179 11.98 5.85 -8.83
N PHE A 180 12.59 6.87 -9.44
CA PHE A 180 11.88 7.98 -10.05
C PHE A 180 10.87 7.52 -11.10
N SER A 181 11.27 6.58 -11.97
CA SER A 181 10.39 6.02 -13.00
C SER A 181 9.19 5.30 -12.39
N TYR A 182 9.40 4.55 -11.31
CA TYR A 182 8.31 3.91 -10.56
C TYR A 182 7.38 4.94 -9.91
N PHE A 183 7.90 5.93 -9.18
CA PHE A 183 7.07 6.93 -8.50
C PHE A 183 6.27 7.78 -9.50
N LEU A 184 6.81 8.04 -10.69
CA LEU A 184 6.08 8.70 -11.77
C LEU A 184 4.91 7.83 -12.27
N TYR A 185 5.16 6.55 -12.51
CA TYR A 185 4.12 5.58 -12.86
C TYR A 185 3.02 5.53 -11.79
N ASP A 186 3.39 5.38 -10.51
CA ASP A 186 2.44 5.22 -9.41
C ASP A 186 1.60 6.50 -9.21
N THR A 187 2.22 7.68 -9.36
CA THR A 187 1.52 8.97 -9.35
C THR A 187 0.40 9.00 -10.40
N LEU A 188 0.69 8.57 -11.63
CA LEU A 188 -0.31 8.53 -12.70
C LEU A 188 -1.42 7.51 -12.40
N TYR A 189 -1.07 6.34 -11.87
CA TYR A 189 -2.04 5.32 -11.49
C TYR A 189 -3.00 5.81 -10.40
N GLU A 190 -2.47 6.47 -9.37
CA GLU A 190 -3.25 7.01 -8.27
C GLU A 190 -4.09 8.21 -8.66
N LEU A 191 -3.59 9.04 -9.59
CA LEU A 191 -4.34 10.14 -10.17
C LEU A 191 -5.57 9.62 -10.92
N ILE A 192 -5.42 8.55 -11.70
CA ILE A 192 -6.55 7.87 -12.37
C ILE A 192 -7.51 7.25 -11.34
N SER A 193 -6.99 6.80 -10.20
CA SER A 193 -7.78 6.21 -9.11
C SER A 193 -8.45 7.25 -8.20
N TRP A 194 -8.17 8.54 -8.40
CA TRP A 194 -8.66 9.66 -7.57
C TRP A 194 -8.31 9.56 -6.08
N ASP A 195 -7.17 8.95 -5.74
CA ASP A 195 -6.68 8.87 -4.35
C ASP A 195 -5.76 10.07 -4.03
N ILE A 196 -6.37 11.25 -3.87
CA ILE A 196 -5.65 12.52 -3.74
C ILE A 196 -4.57 12.53 -2.64
N PRO A 197 -4.81 12.00 -1.42
CA PRO A 197 -3.77 11.95 -0.40
C PRO A 197 -2.54 11.15 -0.83
N SER A 198 -2.75 10.03 -1.53
CA SER A 198 -1.66 9.22 -2.06
C SER A 198 -0.95 9.97 -3.19
N VAL A 199 -1.69 10.55 -4.13
CA VAL A 199 -1.12 11.36 -5.23
C VAL A 199 -0.20 12.46 -4.68
N LEU A 200 -0.60 13.19 -3.65
CA LEU A 200 0.24 14.23 -3.03
C LEU A 200 1.54 13.66 -2.44
N HIS A 201 1.47 12.48 -1.80
CA HIS A 201 2.64 11.77 -1.28
C HIS A 201 3.60 11.36 -2.41
N HIS A 202 3.07 10.84 -3.52
CA HIS A 202 3.90 10.42 -4.64
C HIS A 202 4.47 11.63 -5.41
N VAL A 203 3.69 12.69 -5.65
CA VAL A 203 4.17 13.94 -6.29
C VAL A 203 5.30 14.58 -5.49
N THR A 204 5.17 14.67 -4.16
CA THR A 204 6.25 15.22 -3.33
C THR A 204 7.53 14.39 -3.41
N THR A 205 7.41 13.06 -3.51
CA THR A 205 8.55 12.15 -3.72
C THR A 205 9.18 12.34 -5.11
N VAL A 206 8.37 12.44 -6.17
CA VAL A 206 8.84 12.70 -7.55
C VAL A 206 9.61 14.02 -7.62
N ILE A 207 9.08 15.08 -7.00
CA ILE A 207 9.75 16.39 -6.96
C ILE A 207 11.09 16.31 -6.21
N GLY A 208 11.14 15.61 -5.07
CA GLY A 208 12.37 15.41 -4.30
C GLY A 208 13.44 14.64 -5.08
N LEU A 209 13.06 13.52 -5.69
CA LEU A 209 13.95 12.71 -6.55
C LEU A 209 14.48 13.54 -7.73
N LEU A 210 13.60 14.26 -8.43
CA LEU A 210 13.98 15.09 -9.57
C LEU A 210 14.94 16.22 -9.16
N SER A 211 14.68 16.87 -8.03
CA SER A 211 15.55 17.94 -7.52
C SER A 211 16.98 17.45 -7.26
N VAL A 212 17.15 16.26 -6.67
CA VAL A 212 18.47 15.65 -6.42
C VAL A 212 19.14 15.26 -7.72
N LEU A 213 18.41 14.64 -8.65
CA LEU A 213 18.96 14.23 -9.94
C LEU A 213 19.43 15.41 -10.80
N LEU A 214 18.72 16.54 -10.74
CA LEU A 214 19.06 17.77 -11.47
C LEU A 214 20.22 18.55 -10.82
N GLN A 215 20.27 18.61 -9.49
CA GLN A 215 21.30 19.36 -8.77
C GLN A 215 22.57 18.54 -8.48
N ASP A 216 22.53 17.24 -8.77
CA ASP A 216 23.63 16.29 -8.55
C ASP A 216 24.23 16.38 -7.15
N CYS A 217 23.37 16.37 -6.13
CA CYS A 217 23.76 16.44 -4.72
C CYS A 217 22.81 15.65 -3.82
N ALA A 218 23.25 15.29 -2.61
CA ALA A 218 22.50 14.52 -1.63
C ALA A 218 22.06 13.12 -2.11
N GLY A 219 22.92 12.45 -2.92
CA GLY A 219 22.65 11.11 -3.44
C GLY A 219 22.44 10.07 -2.33
N THR A 220 23.36 10.03 -1.36
CA THR A 220 23.31 9.08 -0.24
C THR A 220 22.12 9.32 0.66
N ASP A 221 21.79 10.60 0.92
CA ASP A 221 20.64 11.03 1.71
C ASP A 221 19.36 10.40 1.14
N LEU A 222 19.22 10.47 -0.18
CA LEU A 222 18.04 10.00 -0.91
C LEU A 222 18.00 8.47 -1.03
N VAL A 223 19.15 7.82 -1.23
CA VAL A 223 19.23 6.35 -1.23
C VAL A 223 18.92 5.77 0.14
N ALA A 224 19.44 6.36 1.22
CA ALA A 224 19.10 5.96 2.58
C ALA A 224 17.61 6.22 2.89
N ALA A 225 17.06 7.35 2.41
CA ALA A 225 15.65 7.66 2.57
C ALA A 225 14.75 6.64 1.85
N LEU A 226 15.09 6.28 0.60
CA LEU A 226 14.41 5.24 -0.17
C LEU A 226 14.47 3.89 0.53
N LEU A 227 15.64 3.48 1.03
CA LEU A 227 15.79 2.23 1.78
C LEU A 227 14.84 2.18 2.97
N VAL A 228 14.84 3.23 3.79
CA VAL A 228 13.99 3.31 5.00
C VAL A 228 12.50 3.39 4.63
N ALA A 229 12.15 4.08 3.55
CA ALA A 229 10.77 4.17 3.09
C ALA A 229 10.27 2.82 2.58
N GLU A 230 11.07 2.12 1.77
CA GLU A 230 10.64 0.93 1.01
C GLU A 230 10.77 -0.39 1.78
N ILE A 231 11.60 -0.47 2.83
CA ILE A 231 11.81 -1.72 3.58
C ILE A 231 10.51 -2.32 4.14
N SER A 232 9.51 -1.48 4.44
CA SER A 232 8.21 -1.91 4.96
C SER A 232 7.16 -2.23 3.88
N THR A 233 7.39 -1.79 2.64
CA THR A 233 6.40 -1.84 1.55
C THR A 233 5.99 -3.27 1.17
N PRO A 234 6.90 -4.26 1.03
CA PRO A 234 6.50 -5.62 0.69
C PRO A 234 5.57 -6.25 1.73
N ALA A 235 5.85 -6.06 3.02
CA ALA A 235 5.02 -6.57 4.10
C ALA A 235 3.63 -5.87 4.14
N LEU A 236 3.59 -4.56 3.86
CA LEU A 236 2.34 -3.80 3.75
C LEU A 236 1.44 -4.33 2.63
N HIS A 237 2.01 -4.62 1.46
CA HIS A 237 1.25 -5.17 0.33
C HIS A 237 0.83 -6.61 0.56
N LEU A 238 1.69 -7.44 1.14
CA LEU A 238 1.32 -8.80 1.51
C LEU A 238 0.13 -8.80 2.50
N ARG A 239 0.16 -7.92 3.50
CA ARG A 239 -0.98 -7.69 4.42
C ARG A 239 -2.24 -7.30 3.65
N TYR A 240 -2.15 -6.36 2.71
CA TYR A 240 -3.29 -5.96 1.87
C TYR A 240 -3.91 -7.17 1.15
N PHE A 241 -3.09 -8.02 0.52
CA PHE A 241 -3.59 -9.22 -0.15
C PHE A 241 -4.29 -10.17 0.81
N LEU A 242 -3.66 -10.49 1.94
CA LEU A 242 -4.22 -11.42 2.94
C LEU A 242 -5.56 -10.92 3.50
N VAL A 243 -5.68 -9.62 3.78
CA VAL A 243 -6.95 -9.02 4.21
C VAL A 243 -8.02 -9.13 3.12
N GLN A 244 -7.68 -8.84 1.87
CA GLN A 244 -8.63 -8.91 0.76
C GLN A 244 -9.09 -10.35 0.49
N TYR A 245 -8.18 -11.32 0.51
CA TYR A 245 -8.54 -12.73 0.34
C TYR A 245 -9.39 -13.25 1.50
N THR A 246 -9.10 -12.86 2.75
CA THR A 246 -9.92 -13.20 3.92
C THR A 246 -11.34 -12.66 3.77
N LYS A 247 -11.49 -11.37 3.44
CA LYS A 247 -12.81 -10.73 3.25
C LYS A 247 -13.60 -11.38 2.12
N ARG A 248 -12.94 -11.70 0.99
CA ARG A 248 -13.60 -12.37 -0.14
C ARG A 248 -14.04 -13.77 0.24
N ARG A 249 -13.19 -14.55 0.91
CA ARG A 249 -13.55 -15.89 1.41
C ARG A 249 -14.82 -15.82 2.26
N GLU A 250 -14.87 -14.94 3.25
CA GLU A 250 -16.05 -14.78 4.12
C GLU A 250 -17.31 -14.39 3.34
N ALA A 251 -17.20 -13.45 2.39
CA ALA A 251 -18.31 -13.01 1.56
C ALA A 251 -18.83 -14.12 0.62
N LEU A 252 -17.94 -14.93 0.04
CA LEU A 252 -18.29 -16.05 -0.83
C LEU A 252 -18.95 -17.19 -0.02
N THR A 253 -18.41 -17.53 1.15
CA THR A 253 -19.01 -18.54 2.04
C THR A 253 -20.42 -18.14 2.49
N GLY A 254 -20.63 -16.88 2.86
CA GLY A 254 -21.97 -16.38 3.23
C GLY A 254 -22.99 -16.47 2.10
N LYS A 255 -22.58 -16.20 0.85
CA LYS A 255 -23.45 -16.34 -0.33
C LYS A 255 -23.87 -17.79 -0.56
N ILE A 256 -22.93 -18.74 -0.49
CA ILE A 256 -23.23 -20.16 -0.68
C ILE A 256 -24.21 -20.66 0.38
N GLN A 257 -24.02 -20.26 1.64
CA GLN A 257 -24.94 -20.62 2.72
C GLN A 257 -26.35 -20.06 2.47
N SER A 258 -26.46 -18.78 2.12
CA SER A 258 -27.77 -18.16 1.83
C SER A 258 -28.49 -18.79 0.64
N GLN A 259 -27.75 -19.25 -0.38
CA GLN A 259 -28.33 -19.91 -1.55
C GLN A 259 -28.81 -21.33 -1.20
N SER A 260 -28.05 -22.08 -0.41
CA SER A 260 -28.47 -23.41 0.05
C SER A 260 -29.75 -23.36 0.91
N GLU A 261 -29.91 -22.32 1.73
CA GLU A 261 -31.12 -22.11 2.55
C GLU A 261 -32.34 -21.75 1.67
N ALA A 262 -32.15 -20.93 0.63
CA ALA A 262 -33.21 -20.58 -0.31
C ALA A 262 -33.68 -21.79 -1.15
N ASP A 263 -32.75 -22.61 -1.63
CA ASP A 263 -33.05 -23.79 -2.43
C ASP A 263 -33.74 -24.89 -1.61
N GLY A 264 -33.37 -25.04 -0.33
CA GLY A 264 -34.03 -25.95 0.60
C GLY A 264 -35.50 -25.58 0.83
N ARG A 265 -35.79 -24.30 1.05
CA ARG A 265 -37.17 -23.81 1.29
C ARG A 265 -38.09 -23.98 0.08
N SER A 266 -37.54 -23.91 -1.13
CA SER A 266 -38.31 -24.12 -2.37
C SER A 266 -38.76 -25.57 -2.53
N LYS A 267 -37.93 -26.54 -2.11
CA LYS A 267 -38.27 -27.97 -2.18
C LYS A 267 -39.34 -28.37 -1.17
N ASP A 268 -39.30 -27.83 0.04
CA ASP A 268 -40.30 -28.14 1.08
C ASP A 268 -41.68 -27.54 0.77
N ALA A 269 -41.74 -26.44 0.00
CA ALA A 269 -43.00 -25.85 -0.43
C ALA A 269 -43.72 -26.67 -1.52
N GLY A 270 -43.01 -27.53 -2.27
CA GLY A 270 -43.55 -28.29 -3.39
C GLY A 270 -44.19 -29.65 -3.04
N THR A 271 -44.01 -30.16 -1.83
CA THR A 271 -44.49 -31.52 -1.45
C THR A 271 -45.77 -31.51 -0.61
N ARG A 272 -46.34 -30.34 -0.30
CA ARG A 272 -47.52 -30.23 0.59
C ARG A 272 -48.87 -30.10 -0.13
N SER A 273 -48.93 -30.21 -1.45
CA SER A 273 -50.17 -30.01 -2.22
C SER A 273 -50.99 -31.27 -2.56
N ASP A 274 -50.54 -32.49 -2.21
CA ASP A 274 -51.21 -33.74 -2.66
C ASP A 274 -51.80 -34.61 -1.52
N GLN A 275 -51.94 -34.08 -0.30
CA GLN A 275 -52.65 -34.75 0.79
C GLN A 275 -53.83 -33.91 1.32
N GLU A 276 -54.80 -33.62 0.45
CA GLU A 276 -56.12 -33.16 0.86
C GLU A 276 -57.16 -34.16 0.35
N GLY A 277 -57.46 -35.18 1.19
CA GLY A 277 -58.38 -36.24 0.81
C GLY A 277 -58.49 -37.41 1.80
N GLN A 278 -58.56 -37.17 3.11
CA GLN A 278 -59.09 -38.20 4.03
C GLN A 278 -59.76 -37.59 5.27
N PRO A 279 -61.07 -37.86 5.50
CA PRO A 279 -61.79 -37.36 6.66
C PRO A 279 -61.43 -38.18 7.91
N ARG A 280 -61.01 -37.53 9.00
CA ARG A 280 -60.74 -38.20 10.28
C ARG A 280 -61.75 -37.77 11.34
N GLN A 281 -62.39 -38.79 11.91
CA GLN A 281 -63.44 -38.74 12.92
C GLN A 281 -63.00 -38.07 14.23
N GLU A 282 -63.94 -37.29 14.79
CA GLU A 282 -63.90 -36.73 16.12
C GLU A 282 -63.96 -37.81 17.21
N GLY A 283 -63.08 -37.71 18.20
CA GLY A 283 -63.10 -38.52 19.42
C GLY A 283 -62.83 -37.64 20.64
N LYS A 284 -63.90 -37.36 21.40
CA LYS A 284 -63.94 -36.65 22.69
C LYS A 284 -63.14 -37.36 23.78
N GLY A 285 -62.52 -36.60 24.69
CA GLY A 285 -62.04 -37.10 25.98
C GLY A 285 -61.51 -35.97 26.88
N ASN A 286 -62.04 -35.90 28.10
CA ASN A 286 -61.99 -34.77 29.05
C ASN A 286 -60.83 -34.82 30.06
N ALA A 287 -60.64 -33.67 30.74
CA ALA A 287 -60.25 -33.48 32.15
C ALA A 287 -58.75 -33.67 32.52
N THR A 288 -58.09 -33.00 33.48
CA THR A 288 -58.45 -32.04 34.55
C THR A 288 -57.15 -31.40 35.12
N ALA A 289 -57.22 -30.12 35.55
CA ALA A 289 -56.74 -29.50 36.81
C ALA A 289 -55.25 -29.42 37.29
N LEU A 290 -55.06 -28.34 38.09
CA LEU A 290 -53.98 -27.92 39.04
C LEU A 290 -52.91 -26.97 38.44
N LYS A 291 -52.90 -25.64 38.68
CA LYS A 291 -52.99 -24.77 39.88
C LYS A 291 -51.80 -24.91 40.85
N ALA A 292 -50.88 -23.95 40.83
CA ALA A 292 -50.17 -23.46 42.02
C ALA A 292 -49.53 -22.08 41.75
N THR A 293 -49.91 -21.12 42.58
CA THR A 293 -49.40 -19.77 42.79
C THR A 293 -48.21 -19.78 43.75
N GLY A 294 -47.32 -18.78 43.68
CA GLY A 294 -46.28 -18.55 44.69
C GLY A 294 -45.61 -17.19 44.51
N GLU A 295 -46.01 -16.26 45.37
CA GLU A 295 -45.46 -14.91 45.63
C GLU A 295 -44.33 -14.98 46.68
N GLU A 296 -43.80 -13.80 47.06
CA GLU A 296 -42.79 -13.45 48.10
C GLU A 296 -41.36 -13.28 47.58
N ASP A 297 -40.81 -12.07 47.46
CA ASP A 297 -40.54 -11.00 48.45
C ASP A 297 -39.36 -11.31 49.39
N GLY A 298 -38.47 -10.32 49.58
CA GLY A 298 -37.29 -10.44 50.45
C GLY A 298 -36.04 -9.69 49.99
N THR A 299 -36.01 -8.38 50.23
CA THR A 299 -34.77 -7.62 50.52
C THR A 299 -34.57 -7.59 52.05
N PRO A 300 -33.36 -7.50 52.63
CA PRO A 300 -32.81 -6.17 52.96
C PRO A 300 -31.25 -6.06 53.04
N GLN A 301 -30.75 -4.81 52.93
CA GLN A 301 -29.73 -4.07 53.72
C GLN A 301 -28.49 -4.81 54.31
N ASP A 302 -27.26 -4.29 54.48
CA ASP A 302 -26.58 -2.97 54.51
C ASP A 302 -25.07 -3.26 54.20
N SER A 303 -24.17 -2.38 53.73
CA SER A 303 -23.61 -1.22 54.44
C SER A 303 -22.43 -0.62 53.64
N ALA A 304 -22.57 0.67 53.32
CA ALA A 304 -21.61 1.75 53.57
C ALA A 304 -20.08 1.54 53.41
N PHE A 305 -19.48 2.26 52.44
CA PHE A 305 -18.44 3.26 52.79
C PHE A 305 -18.37 4.37 51.72
N SER A 306 -18.34 5.60 52.21
CA SER A 306 -18.32 6.88 51.49
C SER A 306 -16.86 7.32 51.27
N THR A 307 -16.51 7.88 50.10
CA THR A 307 -15.77 9.15 50.04
C THR A 307 -15.93 9.81 48.67
N ALA A 308 -16.28 11.09 48.69
CA ALA A 308 -16.49 11.98 47.55
C ALA A 308 -15.17 12.43 46.89
N ALA A 309 -15.20 12.70 45.59
CA ALA A 309 -14.65 13.92 44.98
C ALA A 309 -14.98 14.02 43.47
N SER A 310 -15.79 15.03 43.15
CA SER A 310 -15.76 15.88 41.95
C SER A 310 -15.56 15.25 40.56
N SER A 311 -16.63 15.27 39.78
CA SER A 311 -16.68 15.30 38.32
C SER A 311 -15.75 16.35 37.71
N PRO A 312 -15.29 16.12 36.46
CA PRO A 312 -15.91 16.91 35.40
C PRO A 312 -16.48 16.05 34.26
N VAL A 313 -17.56 16.61 33.72
CA VAL A 313 -18.35 16.18 32.57
C VAL A 313 -17.46 15.68 31.42
N SER A 314 -17.49 14.37 31.16
CA SER A 314 -17.05 13.78 29.89
C SER A 314 -18.28 13.45 29.07
N GLN A 315 -18.53 14.28 28.06
CA GLN A 315 -19.48 13.96 27.00
C GLN A 315 -18.97 12.71 26.27
N SER A 316 -19.77 11.65 26.32
CA SER A 316 -19.54 10.40 25.61
C SER A 316 -19.63 10.66 24.10
N LEU A 317 -18.48 10.83 23.46
CA LEU A 317 -18.38 10.77 22.00
C LEU A 317 -18.59 9.31 21.54
N PRO A 318 -19.34 9.08 20.45
CA PRO A 318 -19.55 7.74 19.92
C PRO A 318 -18.23 7.11 19.44
N PRO A 319 -18.14 5.77 19.40
CA PRO A 319 -16.92 5.06 19.07
C PRO A 319 -16.44 5.39 17.65
N PHE A 320 -15.26 6.03 17.55
CA PHE A 320 -14.56 6.28 16.30
C PHE A 320 -14.00 4.97 15.73
N SER A 321 -14.61 4.52 14.64
CA SER A 321 -14.09 3.51 13.72
C SER A 321 -12.70 3.93 13.23
N LEU A 322 -11.71 3.03 13.32
CA LEU A 322 -10.41 3.23 12.69
C LEU A 322 -10.60 3.57 11.21
N PRO A 323 -9.88 4.53 10.64
CA PRO A 323 -9.85 4.70 9.21
C PRO A 323 -9.16 3.46 8.62
N THR A 324 -9.96 2.51 8.15
CA THR A 324 -9.64 1.83 6.90
C THR A 324 -9.26 2.93 5.91
N THR A 325 -8.00 2.97 5.48
CA THR A 325 -7.53 3.62 4.24
C THR A 325 -8.73 3.85 3.32
N GLY A 326 -9.08 5.13 3.08
CA GLY A 326 -10.32 5.58 2.49
C GLY A 326 -10.80 4.70 1.34
N TYR A 327 -11.57 3.67 1.68
CA TYR A 327 -12.34 2.92 0.72
C TYR A 327 -13.63 3.73 0.62
N GLN A 328 -13.68 4.64 -0.35
CA GLN A 328 -14.92 5.31 -0.69
C GLN A 328 -16.02 4.25 -0.75
N LYS A 329 -17.10 4.50 -0.02
CA LYS A 329 -18.38 3.85 -0.17
C LYS A 329 -18.66 3.80 -1.66
N ALA A 330 -18.54 2.62 -2.27
CA ALA A 330 -18.76 2.44 -3.69
C ALA A 330 -20.11 3.08 -4.01
N HIS A 331 -20.08 4.18 -4.77
CA HIS A 331 -21.28 4.65 -5.42
C HIS A 331 -21.80 3.45 -6.20
N SER A 332 -22.99 2.99 -5.81
CA SER A 332 -23.75 2.01 -6.55
C SER A 332 -24.06 2.65 -7.89
N VAL A 333 -23.12 2.52 -8.84
CA VAL A 333 -23.32 2.87 -10.24
C VAL A 333 -24.50 2.01 -10.68
N LYS A 334 -25.67 2.66 -10.84
CA LYS A 334 -26.79 2.07 -11.54
C LYS A 334 -26.25 1.66 -12.91
N ASN A 335 -26.22 0.35 -13.16
CA ASN A 335 -25.96 -0.23 -14.47
C ASN A 335 -26.96 0.40 -15.46
N VAL A 336 -26.49 1.40 -16.19
CA VAL A 336 -27.08 1.82 -17.46
C VAL A 336 -26.21 1.15 -18.50
N ASP A 337 -26.68 -0.02 -18.95
CA ASP A 337 -26.57 -0.50 -20.34
C ASP A 337 -27.27 -1.87 -20.40
N GLY A 338 -28.55 -1.80 -20.73
CA GLY A 338 -29.40 -2.95 -20.97
C GLY A 338 -29.09 -3.58 -22.32
N VAL A 339 -27.98 -4.32 -22.41
CA VAL A 339 -27.80 -5.33 -23.46
C VAL A 339 -28.26 -6.68 -22.88
N ARG A 340 -29.48 -7.07 -23.24
CA ARG A 340 -30.18 -8.25 -22.76
C ARG A 340 -29.63 -9.53 -23.42
N LEU A 341 -28.39 -9.93 -23.08
CA LEU A 341 -27.89 -11.30 -23.30
C LEU A 341 -28.41 -12.17 -22.16
N LYS A 342 -29.66 -12.63 -22.29
CA LYS A 342 -30.45 -13.19 -21.19
C LYS A 342 -30.65 -14.70 -21.40
N GLY A 343 -29.81 -15.50 -20.74
CA GLY A 343 -29.98 -16.96 -20.72
C GLY A 343 -28.74 -17.66 -20.18
N ASP A 344 -27.65 -17.62 -20.94
CA ASP A 344 -26.55 -18.58 -20.72
C ASP A 344 -25.50 -18.07 -19.71
N SER A 345 -25.37 -16.75 -19.51
CA SER A 345 -24.30 -16.18 -18.70
C SER A 345 -24.47 -16.34 -17.17
N GLN A 346 -25.70 -16.57 -16.68
CA GLN A 346 -25.96 -16.66 -15.24
C GLN A 346 -25.48 -18.01 -14.65
N ALA A 347 -25.59 -19.09 -15.41
CA ALA A 347 -25.12 -20.42 -14.99
C ALA A 347 -23.59 -20.44 -14.86
N ASP A 348 -22.87 -19.86 -15.83
CA ASP A 348 -21.41 -19.82 -15.84
C ASP A 348 -20.84 -19.00 -14.67
N ILE A 349 -21.44 -17.84 -14.36
CA ILE A 349 -21.01 -17.00 -13.23
C ILE A 349 -21.19 -17.74 -11.89
N SER A 350 -22.26 -18.53 -11.75
CA SER A 350 -22.49 -19.32 -10.54
C SER A 350 -21.45 -20.43 -10.37
N SER A 351 -21.06 -21.07 -11.48
CA SER A 351 -20.03 -22.11 -11.50
C SER A 351 -18.64 -21.56 -11.15
N GLU A 352 -18.23 -20.44 -11.76
CA GLU A 352 -16.94 -19.79 -11.47
C GLU A 352 -16.86 -19.33 -10.00
N THR A 353 -17.94 -18.72 -9.50
CA THR A 353 -18.03 -18.26 -8.10
C THR A 353 -17.92 -19.45 -7.13
N ALA A 354 -18.56 -20.57 -7.42
CA ALA A 354 -18.48 -21.77 -6.61
C ALA A 354 -17.08 -22.43 -6.65
N ALA A 355 -16.40 -22.41 -7.79
CA ALA A 355 -15.02 -22.89 -7.93
C ALA A 355 -14.04 -22.01 -7.15
N ALA A 356 -14.18 -20.69 -7.27
CA ALA A 356 -13.40 -19.70 -6.52
C ALA A 356 -13.58 -19.84 -5.00
N ALA A 357 -14.83 -20.02 -4.53
CA ALA A 357 -15.11 -20.23 -3.11
C ALA A 357 -14.47 -21.51 -2.58
N ARG A 358 -14.56 -22.61 -3.34
CA ARG A 358 -13.92 -23.89 -3.01
C ARG A 358 -12.41 -23.72 -2.91
N ALA A 359 -11.79 -23.07 -3.89
CA ALA A 359 -10.34 -22.82 -3.86
C ALA A 359 -9.92 -21.97 -2.64
N LEU A 360 -10.62 -20.87 -2.35
CA LEU A 360 -10.31 -20.03 -1.19
C LEU A 360 -10.54 -20.74 0.16
N SER A 361 -11.49 -21.66 0.23
CA SER A 361 -11.79 -22.41 1.46
C SER A 361 -10.65 -23.34 1.90
N GLN A 362 -9.79 -23.74 0.96
CA GLN A 362 -8.62 -24.60 1.22
C GLN A 362 -7.49 -23.86 1.95
N TYR A 363 -7.49 -22.52 1.93
CA TYR A 363 -6.41 -21.72 2.50
C TYR A 363 -6.86 -20.99 3.77
N ASP A 364 -6.08 -21.14 4.85
CA ASP A 364 -6.19 -20.29 6.02
C ASP A 364 -5.31 -19.04 5.86
N PHE A 365 -5.95 -17.90 5.59
CA PHE A 365 -5.28 -16.61 5.45
C PHE A 365 -5.07 -15.91 6.80
N ARG A 366 -5.77 -16.29 7.86
CA ARG A 366 -5.71 -15.57 9.15
C ARG A 366 -4.38 -15.78 9.85
N GLY A 367 -3.88 -17.01 9.90
CA GLY A 367 -2.57 -17.32 10.49
C GLY A 367 -1.43 -16.48 9.86
N PRO A 368 -1.22 -16.56 8.53
CA PRO A 368 -0.22 -15.73 7.84
C PRO A 368 -0.46 -14.24 8.01
N LEU A 369 -1.72 -13.78 8.02
CA LEU A 369 -2.06 -12.37 8.19
C LEU A 369 -1.57 -11.83 9.53
N ASP A 370 -1.77 -12.56 10.63
CA ASP A 370 -1.31 -12.15 11.96
C ASP A 370 0.22 -12.06 12.04
N VAL A 371 0.94 -12.99 11.40
CA VAL A 371 2.40 -12.97 11.34
C VAL A 371 2.90 -11.78 10.52
N VAL A 372 2.33 -11.56 9.33
CA VAL A 372 2.72 -10.47 8.45
C VAL A 372 2.39 -9.11 9.06
N GLU A 373 1.25 -8.97 9.75
CA GLU A 373 0.87 -7.72 10.42
C GLU A 373 1.84 -7.37 11.55
N LYS A 374 2.29 -8.37 12.34
CA LYS A 374 3.33 -8.17 13.36
C LYS A 374 4.68 -7.81 12.74
N ALA A 375 5.11 -8.53 11.71
CA ALA A 375 6.37 -8.27 11.01
C ALA A 375 6.38 -6.87 10.38
N PHE A 376 5.30 -6.50 9.69
CA PHE A 376 5.11 -5.16 9.14
C PHE A 376 5.21 -4.09 10.23
N PHE A 377 4.53 -4.27 11.37
CA PHE A 377 4.59 -3.31 12.46
C PHE A 377 6.01 -3.11 13.00
N VAL A 378 6.75 -4.21 13.22
CA VAL A 378 8.14 -4.16 13.69
C VAL A 378 9.03 -3.43 12.69
N VAL A 379 8.98 -3.82 11.41
CA VAL A 379 9.81 -3.19 10.36
C VAL A 379 9.45 -1.71 10.18
N PHE A 380 8.16 -1.37 10.19
CA PHE A 380 7.69 0.00 10.08
C PHE A 380 8.13 0.85 11.27
N LEU A 381 8.07 0.32 12.50
CA LEU A 381 8.49 1.00 13.71
C LEU A 381 10.00 1.29 13.72
N PHE A 382 10.84 0.29 13.45
CA PHE A 382 12.29 0.50 13.46
C PHE A 382 12.76 1.33 12.25
N GLY A 383 12.24 1.04 11.06
CA GLY A 383 12.57 1.81 9.86
C GLY A 383 12.09 3.26 9.98
N ARG A 384 10.77 3.46 10.00
CA ARG A 384 10.20 4.81 9.91
C ARG A 384 10.05 5.52 11.26
N GLY A 385 9.99 4.79 12.37
CA GLY A 385 9.86 5.38 13.71
C GLY A 385 11.19 5.74 14.36
N VAL A 386 12.27 5.03 14.03
CA VAL A 386 13.59 5.27 14.62
C VAL A 386 14.57 5.77 13.57
N ALA A 387 14.79 5.02 12.49
CA ALA A 387 15.80 5.41 11.50
C ALA A 387 15.42 6.67 10.72
N ALA A 388 14.15 6.84 10.33
CA ALA A 388 13.73 8.02 9.55
C ALA A 388 13.90 9.36 10.30
N PRO A 389 13.51 9.53 11.59
CA PRO A 389 13.81 10.76 12.32
C PRO A 389 15.30 11.10 12.37
N CYS A 390 16.17 10.11 12.60
CA CYS A 390 17.62 10.31 12.60
C CYS A 390 18.11 10.78 11.23
N LEU A 391 17.61 10.16 10.14
CA LEU A 391 17.96 10.52 8.78
C LEU A 391 17.47 11.92 8.41
N VAL A 392 16.24 12.26 8.78
CA VAL A 392 15.64 13.59 8.53
C VAL A 392 16.38 14.66 9.32
N TYR A 393 16.76 14.39 10.57
CA TYR A 393 17.59 15.31 11.34
C TYR A 393 18.93 15.59 10.64
N ALA A 394 19.63 14.54 10.21
CA ALA A 394 20.90 14.68 9.52
C ALA A 394 20.77 15.42 8.19
N CYS A 395 19.75 15.08 7.39
CA CYS A 395 19.39 15.77 6.15
C CYS A 395 19.07 17.26 6.39
N ALA A 396 18.27 17.57 7.41
CA ALA A 396 17.86 18.95 7.74
C ALA A 396 19.02 19.79 8.28
N ALA A 397 19.93 19.18 9.06
CA ALA A 397 21.12 19.84 9.61
C ALA A 397 22.20 20.08 8.55
N CYS A 398 22.21 19.30 7.47
CA CYS A 398 23.18 19.42 6.39
C CYS A 398 22.89 20.65 5.52
N ARG A 399 23.84 21.60 5.46
CA ARG A 399 23.69 22.85 4.70
C ARG A 399 23.81 22.65 3.18
N SER A 400 24.54 21.63 2.73
CA SER A 400 24.68 21.30 1.31
C SER A 400 23.44 20.62 0.74
N THR A 401 22.56 20.07 1.58
CA THR A 401 21.32 19.45 1.11
C THR A 401 20.34 20.53 0.60
N PRO A 402 19.72 20.35 -0.59
CA PRO A 402 18.80 21.32 -1.14
C PRO A 402 17.63 21.63 -0.20
N VAL A 403 17.21 22.90 -0.14
CA VAL A 403 16.12 23.36 0.74
C VAL A 403 14.83 22.54 0.50
N LEU A 404 14.53 22.24 -0.76
CA LEU A 404 13.35 21.47 -1.14
C LEU A 404 13.38 20.04 -0.57
N VAL A 405 14.55 19.39 -0.59
CA VAL A 405 14.75 18.05 -0.03
C VAL A 405 14.59 18.08 1.50
N ARG A 406 15.14 19.10 2.17
CA ARG A 406 14.98 19.29 3.62
C ARG A 406 13.52 19.41 4.01
N ILE A 407 12.77 20.32 3.36
CA ILE A 407 11.33 20.51 3.62
C ILE A 407 10.54 19.24 3.30
N GLY A 408 10.80 18.62 2.15
CA GLY A 408 10.14 17.38 1.74
C GLY A 408 10.35 16.22 2.71
N SER A 409 11.58 16.07 3.23
CA SER A 409 11.91 15.02 4.20
C SER A 409 11.14 15.15 5.52
N VAL A 410 10.97 16.39 6.02
CA VAL A 410 10.15 16.67 7.20
C VAL A 410 8.67 16.38 6.92
N GLY A 411 8.17 16.78 5.75
CA GLY A 411 6.79 16.50 5.34
C GLY A 411 6.47 14.99 5.29
N ILE A 412 7.35 14.20 4.67
CA ILE A 412 7.20 12.73 4.58
C ILE A 412 7.28 12.08 5.97
N LEU A 413 8.13 12.60 6.87
CA LEU A 413 8.22 12.11 8.23
C LEU A 413 6.91 12.35 9.01
N LEU A 414 6.31 13.53 8.88
CA LEU A 414 5.04 13.85 9.53
C LEU A 414 3.91 12.93 9.06
N VAL A 415 3.83 12.66 7.75
CA VAL A 415 2.87 11.70 7.19
C VAL A 415 3.13 10.29 7.76
N SER A 416 4.39 9.88 7.86
CA SER A 416 4.76 8.58 8.43
C SER A 416 4.39 8.47 9.91
N PHE A 417 4.56 9.55 10.68
CA PHE A 417 4.18 9.59 12.10
C PHE A 417 2.66 9.52 12.28
N PHE A 418 1.89 10.22 11.44
CA PHE A 418 0.43 10.09 11.42
C PHE A 418 -0.02 8.64 11.20
N TRP A 419 0.57 7.95 10.22
CA TRP A 419 0.29 6.53 9.98
C TRP A 419 0.71 5.64 11.15
N MET A 420 1.83 5.94 11.81
CA MET A 420 2.29 5.23 12.99
C MET A 420 1.27 5.29 14.13
N ILE A 421 0.70 6.47 14.41
CA ILE A 421 -0.34 6.65 15.42
C ILE A 421 -1.57 5.80 15.09
N LEU A 422 -2.00 5.78 13.83
CA LEU A 422 -3.14 4.97 13.39
C LEU A 422 -2.88 3.46 13.58
N LEU A 423 -1.69 2.99 13.20
CA LEU A 423 -1.29 1.60 13.38
C LEU A 423 -1.21 1.22 14.86
N PHE A 424 -0.61 2.08 15.68
CA PHE A 424 -0.49 1.86 17.12
C PHE A 424 -1.85 1.77 17.81
N ASN A 425 -2.77 2.69 17.48
CA ASN A 425 -4.14 2.66 17.99
C ASN A 425 -4.89 1.39 17.58
N GLY A 426 -4.65 0.91 16.35
CA GLY A 426 -5.17 -0.37 15.88
C GLY A 426 -4.66 -1.56 16.68
N LEU A 427 -3.36 -1.58 16.98
CA LEU A 427 -2.71 -2.64 17.76
C LEU A 427 -3.17 -2.64 19.22
N MET A 428 -3.19 -1.47 19.87
CA MET A 428 -3.59 -1.32 21.28
C MET A 428 -5.04 -1.76 21.53
N LYS A 429 -5.96 -1.46 20.59
CA LYS A 429 -7.34 -1.93 20.67
C LYS A 429 -7.43 -3.47 20.65
N ARG A 430 -6.58 -4.15 19.88
CA ARG A 430 -6.55 -5.62 19.82
C ARG A 430 -5.93 -6.25 21.07
N LEU A 431 -4.84 -5.68 21.57
CA LEU A 431 -4.20 -6.14 22.82
C LEU A 431 -5.13 -5.95 24.03
N GLY A 432 -5.86 -4.83 24.10
CA GLY A 432 -6.85 -4.58 25.16
C GLY A 432 -8.07 -5.52 25.09
N ALA A 433 -8.49 -5.93 23.89
CA ALA A 433 -9.56 -6.91 23.73
C ALA A 433 -9.15 -8.33 24.15
N ALA A 434 -7.90 -8.72 23.89
CA ALA A 434 -7.36 -10.02 24.28
C ALA A 434 -7.32 -10.20 25.81
N GLY A 435 -7.08 -9.13 26.58
CA GLY A 435 -6.99 -9.19 28.04
C GLY A 435 -8.33 -9.36 28.77
N LYS A 436 -9.48 -9.03 28.17
CA LYS A 436 -10.79 -9.05 28.84
C LYS A 436 -11.59 -10.37 28.66
N GLY A 437 -11.12 -11.30 27.82
CA GLY A 437 -11.93 -12.45 27.39
C GLY A 437 -11.70 -13.78 28.12
N SER A 438 -10.64 -13.94 28.93
CA SER A 438 -10.20 -15.30 29.34
C SER A 438 -10.76 -15.81 30.68
N THR A 439 -11.31 -14.97 31.55
CA THR A 439 -11.62 -15.38 32.94
C THR A 439 -13.04 -15.93 33.20
N LYS A 440 -13.93 -15.99 32.20
CA LYS A 440 -15.34 -16.44 32.43
C LYS A 440 -15.73 -17.80 31.84
N SER A 441 -14.85 -18.50 31.14
CA SER A 441 -15.20 -19.76 30.45
C SER A 441 -14.54 -21.01 31.03
N VAL A 442 -14.55 -21.17 32.36
CA VAL A 442 -14.25 -22.48 33.00
C VAL A 442 -15.38 -22.93 33.95
N ARG A 443 -16.38 -22.09 34.27
CA ARG A 443 -17.45 -22.45 35.23
C ARG A 443 -18.80 -22.86 34.61
N ALA A 444 -18.86 -23.14 33.30
CA ALA A 444 -20.12 -23.49 32.63
C ALA A 444 -20.16 -24.89 32.00
N THR A 445 -19.10 -25.70 32.08
CA THR A 445 -19.09 -27.07 31.52
C THR A 445 -19.48 -28.15 32.55
N GLN A 446 -20.06 -27.78 33.70
CA GLN A 446 -20.48 -28.73 34.72
C GLN A 446 -21.92 -28.55 35.20
N ARG A 447 -22.82 -28.01 34.37
CA ARG A 447 -24.25 -27.95 34.71
C ARG A 447 -25.13 -28.36 33.53
N GLY A 448 -25.57 -29.62 33.59
CA GLY A 448 -26.87 -30.03 33.07
C GLY A 448 -26.92 -30.46 31.61
N LYS A 449 -26.91 -31.78 31.42
CA LYS A 449 -27.72 -32.42 30.37
C LYS A 449 -29.16 -31.92 30.52
N THR A 450 -29.63 -31.10 29.60
CA THR A 450 -31.06 -30.90 29.40
C THR A 450 -31.35 -31.25 27.94
N GLN A 451 -32.14 -32.31 27.77
CA GLN A 451 -32.71 -32.72 26.49
C GLN A 451 -33.40 -31.53 25.82
N TYR A 452 -33.03 -31.25 24.58
CA TYR A 452 -33.88 -30.46 23.70
C TYR A 452 -34.89 -31.42 23.04
N SER A 453 -36.12 -31.41 23.55
CA SER A 453 -37.29 -31.93 22.84
C SER A 453 -37.67 -30.95 21.75
N VAL A 454 -37.81 -31.47 20.54
CA VAL A 454 -38.30 -30.78 19.36
C VAL A 454 -39.77 -30.39 19.56
N CYS A 455 -40.11 -29.11 19.40
CA CYS A 455 -41.47 -28.67 19.11
C CYS A 455 -41.40 -27.54 18.07
N SER A 456 -42.03 -27.80 16.92
CA SER A 456 -42.36 -26.83 15.87
C SER A 456 -43.78 -26.27 16.09
N PRO A 457 -44.19 -25.21 15.38
CA PRO A 457 -45.02 -24.12 15.92
C PRO A 457 -46.53 -24.26 15.67
N GLU A 458 -47.34 -23.69 16.56
CA GLU A 458 -48.74 -23.32 16.33
C GLU A 458 -48.87 -21.79 16.10
N GLN A 459 -49.43 -21.41 14.95
CA GLN A 459 -50.30 -20.25 14.74
C GLN A 459 -51.75 -20.63 15.13
N PRO A 460 -52.83 -19.79 15.07
CA PRO A 460 -52.97 -18.36 14.67
C PRO A 460 -53.93 -17.51 15.58
N ALA A 461 -54.07 -16.21 15.28
CA ALA A 461 -55.31 -15.41 15.38
C ALA A 461 -55.08 -14.14 14.53
N ASP A 462 -55.69 -13.96 13.35
CA ASP A 462 -57.08 -13.59 13.03
C ASP A 462 -57.52 -12.25 13.66
N VAL A 463 -57.31 -11.15 12.92
CA VAL A 463 -57.98 -9.85 13.11
C VAL A 463 -58.18 -9.19 11.75
N ASP A 464 -59.38 -9.39 11.24
CA ASP A 464 -60.36 -8.38 10.82
C ASP A 464 -60.17 -7.54 9.54
N ARG A 465 -61.30 -7.44 8.84
CA ARG A 465 -61.49 -7.13 7.43
C ARG A 465 -62.41 -5.90 7.31
N LYS A 466 -61.87 -4.75 6.93
CA LYS A 466 -62.60 -3.57 6.39
C LYS A 466 -61.63 -2.86 5.44
N GLY A 467 -61.93 -2.45 4.21
CA GLY A 467 -63.18 -2.24 3.48
C GLY A 467 -62.99 -0.99 2.61
N CYS A 468 -63.14 -1.14 1.28
CA CYS A 468 -63.46 -0.14 0.26
C CYS A 468 -62.66 1.18 0.12
N HIS A 469 -62.00 1.39 -1.02
CA HIS A 469 -62.51 2.27 -2.09
C HIS A 469 -61.66 2.18 -3.38
N ARG A 470 -62.37 2.22 -4.51
CA ARG A 470 -61.88 2.16 -5.89
C ARG A 470 -62.50 3.34 -6.62
N GLU A 471 -61.69 4.22 -7.20
CA GLU A 471 -61.99 5.25 -8.22
C GLU A 471 -60.64 5.95 -8.48
N GLY A 472 -60.19 6.31 -9.67
CA GLY A 472 -60.82 6.49 -10.97
C GLY A 472 -60.09 7.67 -11.64
N ASP A 473 -59.60 7.42 -12.86
CA ASP A 473 -59.44 8.38 -13.97
C ASP A 473 -58.35 9.48 -14.04
N ASN A 474 -57.61 9.33 -15.15
CA ASN A 474 -57.28 10.30 -16.23
C ASN A 474 -56.41 11.55 -16.04
N ALA A 475 -55.43 11.62 -16.97
CA ALA A 475 -55.02 12.76 -17.83
C ALA A 475 -54.53 14.06 -17.12
N THR A 476 -53.59 14.88 -17.59
CA THR A 476 -53.13 15.26 -18.94
C THR A 476 -51.90 16.20 -18.78
N HIS A 477 -51.18 16.47 -19.88
CA HIS A 477 -50.44 17.71 -20.21
C HIS A 477 -49.03 18.02 -19.66
N ARG A 478 -48.04 18.01 -20.58
CA ARG A 478 -47.19 19.14 -21.09
C ARG A 478 -45.89 18.54 -21.66
N VAL A 479 -45.66 18.50 -22.98
CA VAL A 479 -45.28 19.59 -23.91
C VAL A 479 -44.23 20.55 -23.32
N ALA A 480 -42.96 20.34 -23.70
CA ALA A 480 -41.99 21.41 -23.92
C ALA A 480 -40.96 20.93 -24.95
N SER A 481 -41.11 21.46 -26.17
CA SER A 481 -40.15 21.43 -27.27
C SER A 481 -39.19 22.61 -27.10
N ALA A 482 -37.88 22.35 -27.16
CA ALA A 482 -36.81 23.29 -27.48
C ALA A 482 -35.54 22.44 -27.66
N GLY A 483 -34.67 22.61 -28.64
CA GLY A 483 -34.56 23.58 -29.70
C GLY A 483 -33.26 23.24 -30.42
N GLU A 484 -33.37 23.07 -31.72
CA GLU A 484 -32.33 22.79 -32.69
C GLU A 484 -31.30 23.93 -32.73
N LYS A 485 -30.01 23.60 -32.63
CA LYS A 485 -28.91 24.45 -33.15
C LYS A 485 -27.77 23.57 -33.67
N THR A 486 -27.86 23.29 -34.96
CA THR A 486 -26.71 23.15 -35.86
C THR A 486 -25.96 24.49 -35.91
N HIS A 487 -24.64 24.47 -35.72
CA HIS A 487 -23.75 25.42 -36.38
C HIS A 487 -22.48 24.73 -36.85
N ARG A 488 -22.11 25.13 -38.06
CA ARG A 488 -21.10 24.63 -38.98
C ARG A 488 -19.88 25.55 -38.89
N SER A 489 -18.69 24.97 -39.12
CA SER A 489 -17.40 25.61 -39.50
C SER A 489 -16.73 26.50 -38.44
N ASP A 490 -15.40 26.51 -38.24
CA ASP A 490 -14.26 26.32 -39.15
C ASP A 490 -13.22 25.30 -38.67
#